data_AF-A0AAU0RE28-F1
#
_entry.id   AF-A0AAU0RE28-F1
#
_cell.length_a   1.000
_cell.length_b   1.000
_cell.length_c   1.000
_cell.angle_alpha   90.00
_cell.angle_beta   90.00
_cell.angle_gamma   90.00
#
_symmetry.space_group_name_H-M   'P 1'
#
loop_
_entity.id
_entity.type
_entity.pdbx_description
1 polymer ?
#
loop_
_entity_poly.entity_id
_entity_poly.type
_entity_poly.pdbx_seq_one_letter_code
_entity_poly.pdbx_strand_id
1 'polypeptide(L)'
;MAWSISITPEGWNEIYQACHASEKQFLLQAINETALRKGIPGMSDEAAKEVSQESLANLVFKIIQETNTCDNGGFSYWIDPGGIYKITIE
;
A
#
# COMPACT_ATOMS: atom_id res chain seq x y z
N MET A 1 15.68 -4.19 -4.18
CA MET A 1 15.46 -5.30 -5.14
C MET A 1 14.12 -5.90 -4.78
N ALA A 2 13.21 -6.04 -5.75
CA ALA A 2 11.87 -6.57 -5.50
C ALA A 2 11.94 -8.11 -5.36
N TRP A 3 11.33 -8.62 -4.32
CA TRP A 3 11.11 -10.06 -4.10
C TRP A 3 9.61 -10.35 -4.14
N SER A 4 9.22 -11.52 -4.64
CA SER A 4 7.82 -11.94 -4.56
C SER A 4 7.44 -12.17 -3.11
N ILE A 5 6.26 -11.71 -2.72
CA ILE A 5 5.70 -12.04 -1.42
C ILE A 5 5.43 -13.54 -1.37
N SER A 6 5.86 -14.19 -0.29
CA SER A 6 5.55 -15.57 0.06
C SER A 6 5.33 -15.61 1.58
N ILE A 7 4.12 -15.25 2.01
CA ILE A 7 3.75 -15.09 3.41
C ILE A 7 2.51 -15.90 3.78
N THR A 8 2.37 -16.21 5.07
CA THR A 8 1.21 -16.92 5.62
C THR A 8 -0.02 -16.01 5.70
N PRO A 9 -1.23 -16.57 5.89
CA PRO A 9 -2.44 -15.78 6.11
C PRO A 9 -2.34 -14.80 7.29
N GLU A 10 -1.62 -15.18 8.36
CA GLU A 10 -1.39 -14.33 9.53
C GLU A 10 -0.58 -13.08 9.16
N GLY A 11 0.47 -13.25 8.35
CA GLY A 11 1.26 -12.12 7.90
C GLY A 11 0.50 -11.21 6.92
N TRP A 12 -0.45 -11.75 6.13
CA TRP A 12 -1.38 -10.89 5.38
C TRP A 12 -2.27 -10.06 6.29
N ASN A 13 -2.70 -10.62 7.43
CA ASN A 13 -3.44 -9.85 8.42
C ASN A 13 -2.56 -8.77 9.08
N GLU A 14 -1.28 -9.04 9.34
CA GLU A 14 -0.33 -8.02 9.84
C GLU A 14 -0.16 -6.86 8.84
N ILE A 15 0.00 -7.15 7.55
CA ILE A 15 0.03 -6.12 6.49
C ILE A 15 -1.26 -5.31 6.48
N TYR A 16 -2.41 -5.97 6.62
CA TYR A 16 -3.70 -5.30 6.70
C TYR A 16 -3.75 -4.35 7.89
N GLN A 17 -3.42 -4.81 9.10
CA GLN A 17 -3.39 -3.97 10.30
C GLN A 17 -2.42 -2.78 10.14
N ALA A 18 -1.23 -3.01 9.56
CA ALA A 18 -0.26 -1.95 9.31
C ALA A 18 -0.77 -0.90 8.29
N CYS A 19 -1.54 -1.32 7.27
CA CYS A 19 -2.22 -0.38 6.38
C CYS A 19 -3.23 0.49 7.14
N HIS A 20 -3.99 -0.10 8.07
CA HIS A 20 -4.99 0.63 8.88
C HIS A 20 -4.37 1.55 9.93
N ALA A 21 -3.21 1.18 10.47
CA ALA A 21 -2.43 1.99 11.40
C ALA A 21 -1.67 3.15 10.71
N SER A 22 -1.52 3.11 9.39
CA SER A 22 -0.81 4.13 8.62
C SER A 22 -1.60 5.44 8.52
N GLU A 23 -0.89 6.55 8.40
CA GLU A 23 -1.51 7.87 8.28
C GLU A 23 -2.28 8.02 6.96
N LYS A 24 -3.46 8.65 7.04
CA LYS A 24 -4.32 8.91 5.88
C LYS A 24 -3.59 9.61 4.73
N GLN A 25 -2.74 10.59 5.06
CA GLN A 25 -1.98 11.35 4.06
C GLN A 25 -0.93 10.48 3.35
N PHE A 26 -0.26 9.60 4.09
CA PHE A 26 0.68 8.64 3.52
C PHE A 26 -0.02 7.68 2.56
N LEU A 27 -1.15 7.10 2.98
CA LEU A 27 -1.95 6.19 2.14
C LEU A 27 -2.39 6.87 0.84
N LEU A 28 -2.86 8.12 0.92
CA LEU A 28 -3.27 8.90 -0.24
C LEU A 28 -2.11 9.14 -1.21
N GLN A 29 -0.95 9.56 -0.71
CA GLN A 29 0.24 9.77 -1.54
C GLN A 29 0.67 8.48 -2.25
N ALA A 30 0.71 7.36 -1.52
CA ALA A 30 1.08 6.07 -2.08
C ALA A 30 0.11 5.61 -3.19
N ILE A 31 -1.19 5.79 -2.98
CA ILE A 31 -2.23 5.50 -3.99
C ILE A 31 -2.03 6.39 -5.22
N ASN A 32 -1.85 7.69 -5.03
CA ASN A 32 -1.72 8.66 -6.14
C ASN A 32 -0.48 8.41 -6.98
N GLU A 33 0.65 8.15 -6.35
CA GLU A 33 1.90 7.82 -7.04
C GLU A 33 1.77 6.50 -7.80
N THR A 34 1.08 5.51 -7.22
CA THR A 34 0.79 4.25 -7.91
C THR A 34 -0.14 4.45 -9.10
N ALA A 35 -1.20 5.26 -8.95
CA ALA A 35 -2.14 5.57 -10.02
C ALA A 35 -1.44 6.30 -11.17
N LEU A 36 -0.63 7.31 -10.86
CA LEU A 36 0.17 8.06 -11.83
C LEU A 36 1.08 7.13 -12.65
N ARG A 37 1.77 6.19 -11.98
CA ARG A 37 2.62 5.17 -12.64
C ARG A 37 1.85 4.21 -13.52
N LYS A 38 0.60 3.89 -13.14
CA LYS A 38 -0.32 3.08 -13.95
C LYS A 38 -1.01 3.89 -15.07
N GLY A 39 -0.77 5.20 -15.17
CA GLY A 39 -1.41 6.09 -16.15
C GLY A 39 -2.89 6.38 -15.84
N ILE A 40 -3.30 6.19 -14.60
CA ILE A 40 -4.66 6.40 -14.11
C ILE A 40 -4.71 7.74 -13.36
N PRO A 41 -5.78 8.55 -13.51
CA PRO A 41 -5.95 9.75 -12.71
C PRO A 41 -5.95 9.40 -11.21
N GLY A 42 -5.10 10.09 -10.44
CA GLY A 42 -5.07 10.00 -8.98
C GLY A 42 -6.31 10.63 -8.33
N MET A 43 -6.42 10.44 -7.02
CA MET A 43 -7.41 11.05 -6.15
C MET A 43 -6.95 12.45 -5.72
N SER A 44 -7.82 13.46 -5.83
CA SER A 44 -7.51 14.80 -5.31
C SER A 44 -7.64 14.85 -3.78
N ASP A 45 -7.01 15.83 -3.15
CA ASP A 45 -7.10 16.03 -1.70
C ASP A 45 -8.53 16.31 -1.23
N GLU A 46 -9.37 16.95 -2.05
CA GLU A 46 -10.78 17.18 -1.77
C GLU A 46 -11.56 15.88 -1.77
N ALA A 47 -11.37 15.03 -2.80
CA ALA A 47 -11.99 13.72 -2.86
C ALA A 47 -11.53 12.84 -1.70
N ALA A 48 -10.25 12.90 -1.34
CA ALA A 48 -9.68 12.14 -0.23
C ALA A 48 -10.27 12.53 1.13
N LYS A 49 -10.74 13.78 1.32
CA LYS A 49 -11.42 14.19 2.56
C LYS A 49 -12.71 13.41 2.79
N GLU A 50 -13.46 13.11 1.73
CA GLU A 50 -14.71 12.35 1.80
C GLU A 50 -14.50 10.83 1.93
N VAL A 51 -13.33 10.33 1.53
CA VAL A 51 -12.97 8.92 1.66
C VAL A 51 -12.53 8.60 3.09
N SER A 52 -13.06 7.53 3.67
CA SER A 52 -12.65 7.07 5.01
C SER A 52 -11.21 6.56 5.00
N GLN A 53 -10.50 6.68 6.13
CA GLN A 53 -9.17 6.08 6.30
C GLN A 53 -9.22 4.57 6.03
N GLU A 54 -10.26 3.89 6.49
CA GLU A 54 -10.50 2.47 6.24
C GLU A 54 -10.52 2.14 4.74
N SER A 55 -11.20 2.96 3.92
CA SER A 55 -11.26 2.74 2.48
C SER A 55 -9.90 2.92 1.81
N LEU A 56 -9.11 3.91 2.25
CA LEU A 56 -7.75 4.13 1.75
C LEU A 56 -6.81 2.98 2.14
N ALA A 57 -6.89 2.51 3.38
CA ALA A 57 -6.11 1.37 3.85
C ALA A 57 -6.46 0.10 3.07
N ASN A 58 -7.74 -0.17 2.83
CA ASN A 58 -8.19 -1.30 2.01
C ASN A 58 -7.71 -1.21 0.55
N LEU A 59 -7.68 -0.01 -0.03
CA LEU A 59 -7.12 0.22 -1.36
C LEU A 59 -5.62 -0.08 -1.40
N VAL A 60 -4.85 0.46 -0.45
CA VAL A 60 -3.41 0.20 -0.34
C VAL A 60 -3.14 -1.29 -0.17
N PHE A 61 -3.88 -1.97 0.71
CA PHE A 61 -3.75 -3.41 0.91
C PHE A 61 -3.97 -4.18 -0.39
N LYS A 62 -5.02 -3.85 -1.15
CA LYS A 62 -5.29 -4.47 -2.45
C LYS A 62 -4.15 -4.22 -3.44
N ILE A 63 -3.59 -3.02 -3.47
CA ILE A 63 -2.45 -2.71 -4.34
C ILE A 63 -1.22 -3.55 -3.97
N ILE A 64 -0.95 -3.76 -2.67
CA ILE A 64 0.14 -4.64 -2.22
C ILE A 64 -0.11 -6.08 -2.71
N GLN A 65 -1.35 -6.58 -2.62
CA GLN A 65 -1.72 -7.90 -3.14
C GLN A 65 -1.52 -8.01 -4.66
N GLU A 66 -1.88 -6.98 -5.42
CA GLU A 66 -1.69 -6.94 -6.88
C GLU A 66 -0.21 -6.87 -7.27
N THR A 67 0.56 -6.04 -6.58
CA THR A 67 1.98 -5.82 -6.87
C THR A 67 2.78 -7.06 -6.46
N ASN A 68 2.38 -7.70 -5.36
CA ASN A 68 2.96 -8.92 -4.82
C ASN A 68 4.48 -8.83 -4.62
N THR A 69 4.99 -7.66 -4.26
CA THR A 69 6.42 -7.40 -4.08
C THR A 69 6.77 -6.91 -2.67
N CYS A 70 7.96 -7.27 -2.22
CA CYS A 70 8.55 -6.83 -0.97
C CYS A 70 10.06 -6.58 -1.09
N ASP A 71 10.63 -5.94 -0.08
CA ASP A 71 12.08 -5.85 0.09
C ASP A 71 12.69 -7.21 0.45
N ASN A 72 13.99 -7.34 0.21
CA ASN A 72 14.75 -8.51 0.63
C ASN A 72 14.66 -8.69 2.15
N GLY A 73 14.21 -9.86 2.61
CA GLY A 73 13.96 -10.17 4.01
C GLY A 73 12.47 -10.25 4.39
N GLY A 74 11.55 -9.72 3.57
CA GLY A 74 10.11 -9.94 3.78
C GLY A 74 9.50 -9.18 4.97
N PHE A 75 10.04 -8.01 5.32
CA PHE A 75 9.46 -7.16 6.39
C PHE A 75 8.86 -5.85 5.86
N SER A 76 9.21 -5.45 4.64
CA SER A 76 8.68 -4.24 4.00
C SER A 76 8.03 -4.57 2.65
N TYR A 77 6.74 -4.27 2.53
CA TYR A 77 5.88 -4.64 1.40
C TYR A 77 5.61 -3.42 0.54
N TRP A 78 5.74 -3.57 -0.78
CA TRP A 78 5.71 -2.45 -1.69
C TRP A 78 4.27 -2.12 -2.06
N ILE A 79 3.93 -0.84 -1.92
CA ILE A 79 2.65 -0.30 -2.37
C ILE A 79 2.77 0.08 -3.84
N ASP A 80 3.89 0.64 -4.28
CA ASP A 80 4.08 1.02 -5.68
C ASP A 80 5.07 0.10 -6.41
N PRO A 81 5.00 0.02 -7.75
CA PRO A 81 5.87 -0.86 -8.54
C PRO A 81 7.38 -0.60 -8.40
N GLY A 82 7.78 0.60 -7.97
CA GLY A 82 9.19 0.98 -7.80
C GLY A 82 9.67 0.98 -6.35
N GLY A 83 8.83 0.57 -5.39
CA GLY A 83 9.23 0.44 -3.99
C GLY A 83 9.66 1.75 -3.35
N ILE A 84 8.98 2.86 -3.67
CA ILE A 84 9.14 4.13 -2.97
C ILE A 84 8.29 4.14 -1.69
N TYR A 85 7.03 3.73 -1.84
CA TYR A 85 6.05 3.60 -0.76
C TYR A 85 5.98 2.15 -0.32
N LYS A 86 6.16 1.95 1.00
CA LYS A 86 6.20 0.62 1.60
C LYS A 86 5.47 0.59 2.92
N ILE A 87 4.88 -0.55 3.24
CA ILE A 87 4.37 -0.88 4.57
C ILE A 87 5.38 -1.80 5.23
N THR A 88 5.82 -1.45 6.43
CA THR A 88 6.67 -2.32 7.25
C THR A 88 5.83 -2.93 8.36
N ILE A 89 5.98 -4.25 8.57
CA ILE A 89 5.41 -4.97 9.70
C ILE A 89 6.54 -5.23 10.71
N GLU A 90 6.23 -5.15 12.00
CA GLU A 90 7.17 -5.42 13.11
C GLU A 90 7.21 -6.90 13.50
#